data_AF-A0AAE8KBR0-F1
#
_entry.id   AF-A0AAE8KBR0-F1
#
_cell.length_a   1.000
_cell.length_b   1.000
_cell.length_c   1.000
_cell.angle_alpha   90.00
_cell.angle_beta   90.00
_cell.angle_gamma   90.00
#
_symmetry.space_group_name_H-M   'P 1'
#
loop_
_entity.id
_entity.type
_entity.pdbx_description
1 polymer ?
#
loop_
_entity_poly.entity_id
_entity_poly.type
_entity_poly.pdbx_seq_one_letter_code
_entity_poly.pdbx_strand_id
1 'polypeptide(L)'
;MECSQNSNINSDLEDEISYLIELHQEGEYWDFKRQWYDSSKSADLLHDIICMANNLANHDAYIIIGVDDANFSLYDVVADQNRKNTQKIVDFLKDKKFAGDIRPVVTVKQVFIESSTLDVIVIHNSGQTPFYLKENFKNLKANHIYTRIQDSNTPKDKSADIDKVEYLWKKRLGILQTPIEKFEIYLKDTKNWINTSDYIMEMYYKFFPEYRLIYDFDESRHGYEYYHFFQSDSTPRYLKIQLYYHQTLLADFVGLSLDGGRYAAPCPETDGIAFNANRRWDITFKYMEKDSLIFKLNEFLYCKEYTDDARISRNNFFESILIFNSKEERLNFKRFIKRNWKKCRKYYSSEIQSIVPTVPKLGNGYTYGAFKQECEDICILQKMLSEYRRIDY
;
A
#
# COMPACT_ATOMS: atom_id res chain seq x y z
N MET A 1 18.62 2.37 -28.62
CA MET A 1 18.07 3.61 -28.03
C MET A 1 17.99 3.37 -26.55
N GLU A 2 19.03 3.78 -25.84
CA GLU A 2 19.07 3.76 -24.38
C GLU A 2 18.08 4.80 -23.87
N CYS A 3 17.09 4.34 -23.10
CA CYS A 3 16.16 5.21 -22.41
C CYS A 3 16.86 5.69 -21.14
N SER A 4 17.35 6.93 -21.20
CA SER A 4 17.89 7.65 -20.06
C SER A 4 16.78 7.91 -19.03
N GLN A 5 16.73 7.07 -17.98
CA GLN A 5 16.07 7.41 -16.73
C GLN A 5 16.95 8.42 -15.97
N ASN A 6 16.85 9.69 -16.33
CA ASN A 6 17.14 10.80 -15.43
C ASN A 6 15.79 11.45 -15.08
N SER A 7 15.04 10.82 -14.18
CA SER A 7 13.90 11.48 -13.53
C SER A 7 14.43 12.58 -12.60
N ASN A 8 13.89 13.78 -12.76
CA ASN A 8 14.24 14.99 -12.01
C ASN A 8 13.92 14.82 -10.51
N ILE A 9 14.86 14.29 -9.73
CA ILE A 9 14.74 14.17 -8.26
C ILE A 9 14.42 15.53 -7.60
N ASN A 10 14.78 16.65 -8.24
CA ASN A 10 14.51 17.98 -7.70
C ASN A 10 13.05 18.44 -7.91
N SER A 11 12.36 18.01 -8.98
CA SER A 11 10.96 18.39 -9.21
C SER A 11 10.03 17.71 -8.20
N ASP A 12 10.31 16.44 -7.86
CA ASP A 12 9.46 15.68 -6.95
C ASP A 12 9.48 16.29 -5.52
N LEU A 13 10.64 16.78 -5.07
CA LEU A 13 10.75 17.48 -3.79
C LEU A 13 10.08 18.86 -3.83
N GLU A 14 10.24 19.63 -4.91
CA GLU A 14 9.58 20.93 -5.06
C GLU A 14 8.05 20.80 -5.02
N ASP A 15 7.50 19.79 -5.69
CA ASP A 15 6.07 19.48 -5.68
C ASP A 15 5.59 19.07 -4.29
N GLU A 16 6.34 18.20 -3.58
CA GLU A 16 6.01 17.80 -2.22
C GLU A 16 6.03 18.99 -1.25
N ILE A 17 7.05 19.83 -1.28
CA ILE A 17 7.14 21.00 -0.41
C ILE A 17 6.04 22.02 -0.72
N SER A 18 5.71 22.23 -2.00
CA SER A 18 4.61 23.10 -2.40
C SER A 18 3.29 22.60 -1.82
N TYR A 19 3.01 21.30 -1.96
CA TYR A 19 1.83 20.67 -1.37
C TYR A 19 1.78 20.83 0.16
N LEU A 20 2.90 20.61 0.86
CA LEU A 20 2.95 20.76 2.32
C LEU A 20 2.67 22.20 2.79
N ILE A 21 3.13 23.20 2.03
CA ILE A 21 2.83 24.62 2.31
C ILE A 21 1.33 24.89 2.11
N GLU A 22 0.73 24.37 1.04
CA GLU A 22 -0.71 24.53 0.75
C GLU A 22 -1.63 23.92 1.82
N LEU A 23 -1.14 22.95 2.62
CA LEU A 23 -1.90 22.43 3.75
C LEU A 23 -2.13 23.45 4.87
N HIS A 24 -1.35 24.54 4.91
CA HIS A 24 -1.43 25.59 5.94
C HIS A 24 -1.42 25.03 7.38
N GLN A 25 -0.64 23.97 7.59
CA GLN A 25 -0.42 23.37 8.90
C GLN A 25 0.92 22.64 8.92
N GLU A 26 1.49 22.50 10.11
CA GLU A 26 2.58 21.55 10.35
C GLU A 26 2.05 20.13 10.55
N GLY A 27 2.92 19.14 10.45
CA GLY A 27 2.51 17.75 10.61
C GLY A 27 3.64 16.81 11.01
N GLU A 28 3.33 15.52 10.97
CA GLU A 28 4.10 14.47 11.65
C GLU A 28 5.56 14.37 11.21
N TYR A 29 5.87 14.82 10.00
CA TYR A 29 7.21 14.75 9.40
C TYR A 29 7.68 16.08 8.79
N TRP A 30 6.94 17.18 8.95
CA TRP A 30 7.39 18.49 8.48
C TRP A 30 7.12 19.62 9.48
N ASP A 31 7.99 20.62 9.46
CA ASP A 31 7.99 21.79 10.35
C ASP A 31 8.48 23.01 9.57
N PHE A 32 7.85 24.15 9.80
CA PHE A 32 8.18 25.40 9.13
C PHE A 32 9.05 26.27 10.04
N LYS A 33 10.05 26.91 9.43
CA LYS A 33 10.90 27.89 10.12
C LYS A 33 11.11 29.08 9.21
N ARG A 34 10.78 30.27 9.71
CA ARG A 34 10.95 31.50 8.91
C ARG A 34 12.40 31.77 8.50
N GLN A 35 13.36 31.47 9.37
CA GLN A 35 14.79 31.77 9.17
C GLN A 35 15.67 30.67 9.78
N TRP A 36 16.93 30.61 9.35
CA TRP A 36 17.90 29.66 9.87
C TRP A 36 18.20 29.88 11.35
N TYR A 37 18.48 28.78 12.04
CA TYR A 37 18.90 28.77 13.44
C TYR A 37 20.24 29.49 13.62
N ASP A 38 20.23 30.56 14.40
CA ASP A 38 21.45 31.23 14.86
C ASP A 38 22.25 30.34 15.83
N SER A 39 23.46 30.78 16.19
CA SER A 39 24.37 30.02 17.06
C SER A 39 23.84 29.83 18.49
N SER A 40 22.97 30.73 18.97
CA SER A 40 22.33 30.62 20.27
C SER A 40 21.30 29.49 20.29
N LYS A 41 20.58 29.30 19.18
CA LYS A 41 19.55 28.27 18.96
C LYS A 41 20.08 26.91 18.50
N SER A 42 21.37 26.62 18.69
CA SER A 42 21.92 25.31 18.31
C SER A 42 21.33 24.13 19.09
N ALA A 43 20.80 24.34 20.29
CA ALA A 43 20.04 23.30 21.00
C ALA A 43 18.70 23.03 20.33
N ASP A 44 18.02 24.08 19.83
CA ASP A 44 16.73 23.97 19.15
C ASP A 44 16.91 23.22 17.82
N LEU A 45 17.92 23.59 17.03
CA LEU A 45 18.26 22.86 15.80
C LEU A 45 18.51 21.37 16.05
N LEU A 46 19.30 21.03 17.07
CA LEU A 46 19.57 19.61 17.38
C LEU A 46 18.31 18.88 17.83
N HIS A 47 17.49 19.54 18.64
CA HIS A 47 16.24 18.99 19.13
C HIS A 47 15.28 18.68 18.00
N ASP A 48 15.09 19.62 17.08
CA ASP A 48 14.17 19.47 15.96
C ASP A 48 14.66 18.38 15.00
N ILE A 49 15.97 18.31 14.72
CA ILE A 49 16.56 17.19 13.96
C ILE A 49 16.32 15.84 14.65
N ILE A 50 16.50 15.73 15.97
CA ILE A 50 16.27 14.46 16.68
C ILE A 50 14.79 14.07 16.65
N CYS A 51 13.88 15.02 16.89
CA CYS A 51 12.44 14.77 16.85
C CYS A 51 12.01 14.30 15.45
N MET A 52 12.49 14.98 14.41
CA MET A 52 12.23 14.62 13.01
C MET A 52 12.83 13.26 12.64
N ALA A 53 14.05 12.96 13.07
CA ALA A 53 14.69 11.67 12.81
C ALA A 53 13.95 10.51 13.50
N ASN A 54 13.31 10.79 14.62
CA ASN A 54 12.48 9.87 15.40
C ASN A 54 10.98 10.01 15.10
N ASN A 55 10.60 10.58 13.95
CA ASN A 55 9.19 10.65 13.56
C ASN A 55 8.57 9.24 13.45
N LEU A 56 7.27 9.16 13.72
CA LEU A 56 6.53 7.89 13.71
C LEU A 56 5.96 7.55 12.33
N ALA A 57 5.90 8.52 11.42
CA ALA A 57 5.40 8.36 10.06
C ALA A 57 6.27 7.41 9.21
N ASN A 58 7.48 7.07 9.67
CA ASN A 58 8.42 6.19 8.95
C ASN A 58 8.70 6.69 7.53
N HIS A 59 8.86 8.01 7.41
CA HIS A 59 9.11 8.75 6.18
C HIS A 59 10.29 9.70 6.37
N ASP A 60 10.87 10.18 5.27
CA ASP A 60 11.81 11.31 5.32
C ASP A 60 11.08 12.51 5.92
N ALA A 61 11.79 13.29 6.74
CA ALA A 61 11.22 14.44 7.43
C ALA A 61 11.90 15.73 6.99
N TYR A 62 11.16 16.84 7.08
CA TYR A 62 11.55 18.11 6.50
C TYR A 62 11.48 19.23 7.54
N ILE A 63 12.58 19.98 7.69
CA ILE A 63 12.51 21.32 8.30
C ILE A 63 12.65 22.31 7.15
N ILE A 64 11.56 23.00 6.84
CA ILE A 64 11.42 23.85 5.67
C ILE A 64 11.69 25.30 6.09
N ILE A 65 12.81 25.84 5.63
CA ILE A 65 13.32 27.15 6.05
C ILE A 65 12.98 28.20 4.99
N GLY A 66 12.44 29.32 5.44
CA GLY A 66 11.92 30.39 4.58
C GLY A 66 10.39 30.41 4.53
N VAL A 67 9.71 29.75 5.47
CA VAL A 67 8.23 29.77 5.59
C VAL A 67 7.87 30.17 7.01
N ASP A 68 7.01 31.18 7.16
CA ASP A 68 6.50 31.59 8.47
C ASP A 68 5.45 30.62 8.99
N ASP A 69 5.57 30.19 10.23
CA ASP A 69 4.74 29.16 10.86
C ASP A 69 3.34 29.64 11.23
N ALA A 70 3.11 30.96 11.32
CA ALA A 70 1.82 31.53 11.70
C ALA A 70 0.94 31.87 10.48
N ASN A 71 1.55 32.33 9.39
CA ASN A 71 0.82 32.79 8.21
C ASN A 71 1.25 32.13 6.88
N PHE A 72 2.22 31.20 6.92
CA PHE A 72 2.73 30.45 5.77
C PHE A 72 3.29 31.32 4.64
N SER A 73 3.64 32.58 4.93
CA SER A 73 4.28 33.47 3.97
C SER A 73 5.71 33.05 3.69
N LEU A 74 6.13 33.20 2.43
CA LEU A 74 7.46 32.83 1.97
C LEU A 74 8.48 33.95 2.21
N TYR A 75 9.68 33.56 2.61
CA TYR A 75 10.83 34.41 2.88
C TYR A 75 12.07 33.84 2.19
N ASP A 76 12.68 34.62 1.31
CA ASP A 76 13.88 34.21 0.60
C ASP A 76 15.08 34.07 1.56
N VAL A 77 15.63 32.86 1.65
CA VAL A 77 16.74 32.52 2.56
C VAL A 77 18.12 32.90 2.01
N VAL A 78 18.25 33.40 0.78
CA VAL A 78 19.54 33.71 0.14
C VAL A 78 20.40 34.66 0.96
N ALA A 79 19.78 35.65 1.61
CA ALA A 79 20.47 36.65 2.42
C ALA A 79 20.58 36.27 3.91
N ASP A 80 20.15 35.08 4.32
CA ASP A 80 20.20 34.65 5.72
C ASP A 80 21.65 34.44 6.19
N GLN A 81 22.07 35.22 7.18
CA GLN A 81 23.43 35.20 7.73
C GLN A 81 23.78 33.86 8.42
N ASN A 82 22.78 33.11 8.85
CA ASN A 82 22.93 31.83 9.55
C ASN A 82 22.78 30.62 8.64
N ARG A 83 22.64 30.83 7.32
CA ARG A 83 22.44 29.79 6.31
C ARG A 83 23.52 28.71 6.37
N LYS A 84 23.09 27.44 6.39
CA LYS A 84 23.96 26.26 6.44
C LYS A 84 23.73 25.36 5.25
N ASN A 85 24.80 24.73 4.77
CA ASN A 85 24.71 23.66 3.78
C ASN A 85 24.82 22.30 4.49
N THR A 86 24.67 21.22 3.73
CA THR A 86 24.80 19.83 4.22
C THR A 86 26.04 19.62 5.07
N GLN A 87 27.21 20.06 4.61
CA GLN A 87 28.48 19.86 5.32
C GLN A 87 28.46 20.47 6.72
N LYS A 88 28.00 21.72 6.85
CA LYS A 88 27.92 22.41 8.16
C LYS A 88 26.98 21.68 9.13
N ILE A 89 25.86 21.12 8.66
CA ILE A 89 24.96 20.34 9.52
C ILE A 89 25.58 19.00 9.89
N VAL A 90 26.21 18.31 8.95
CA VAL A 90 26.89 17.03 9.21
C VAL A 90 28.00 17.19 10.24
N ASP A 91 28.83 18.24 10.11
CA ASP A 91 29.88 18.55 11.09
C ASP A 91 29.27 18.88 12.45
N PHE A 92 28.20 19.69 12.47
CA PHE A 92 27.45 19.99 13.69
C PHE A 92 26.97 18.72 14.40
N LEU A 93 26.43 17.73 13.67
CA LEU A 93 25.95 16.47 14.25
C LEU A 93 27.09 15.54 14.68
N LYS A 94 28.21 15.52 13.94
CA LYS A 94 29.39 14.68 14.23
C LYS A 94 29.98 14.95 15.61
N ASP A 95 29.94 16.20 16.06
CA ASP A 95 30.46 16.60 17.38
C ASP A 95 29.56 16.20 18.55
N LYS A 96 28.33 15.71 18.29
CA LYS A 96 27.36 15.37 19.34
C LYS A 96 27.53 13.92 19.78
N LYS A 97 27.42 13.71 21.09
CA LYS A 97 27.56 12.39 21.72
C LYS A 97 26.28 11.60 21.61
N PHE A 98 25.99 11.07 20.42
CA PHE A 98 24.88 10.14 20.22
C PHE A 98 25.17 8.77 20.82
N ALA A 99 24.12 8.08 21.28
CA ALA A 99 24.26 6.71 21.77
C ALA A 99 24.71 5.76 20.66
N GLY A 100 25.74 4.95 20.95
CA GLY A 100 26.35 4.04 19.98
C GLY A 100 27.08 4.73 18.81
N ASP A 101 27.37 6.04 18.92
CA ASP A 101 27.96 6.87 17.86
C ASP A 101 27.15 6.89 16.55
N ILE A 102 25.86 6.53 16.64
CA ILE A 102 24.90 6.48 15.55
C ILE A 102 24.10 7.80 15.53
N ARG A 103 24.17 8.53 14.42
CA ARG A 103 23.53 9.85 14.27
C ARG A 103 22.59 9.88 13.05
N PRO A 104 21.58 10.77 13.05
CA PRO A 104 20.72 10.96 11.89
C PRO A 104 21.52 11.34 10.63
N VAL A 105 21.07 10.86 9.47
CA VAL A 105 21.61 11.28 8.18
C VAL A 105 20.76 12.43 7.67
N VAL A 106 21.40 13.54 7.32
CA VAL A 106 20.71 14.77 6.92
C VAL A 106 21.35 15.36 5.67
N THR A 107 20.53 15.96 4.83
CA THR A 107 20.97 16.79 3.69
C THR A 107 20.24 18.12 3.70
N VAL A 108 20.85 19.15 3.11
CA VAL A 108 20.19 20.43 2.86
C VAL A 108 19.99 20.55 1.36
N LYS A 109 18.74 20.73 0.94
CA LYS A 109 18.32 20.92 -0.44
C LYS A 109 17.74 22.32 -0.61
N GLN A 110 17.88 22.87 -1.79
CA GLN A 110 17.31 24.16 -2.15
C GLN A 110 16.12 23.90 -3.08
N VAL A 111 15.01 24.56 -2.81
CA VAL A 111 13.80 24.51 -3.62
C VAL A 111 13.39 25.94 -3.99
N PHE A 112 12.81 26.12 -5.18
CA PHE A 112 12.38 27.43 -5.66
C PHE A 112 10.86 27.46 -5.83
N ILE A 113 10.17 28.21 -4.95
CA ILE A 113 8.70 28.26 -4.88
C ILE A 113 8.26 29.73 -4.93
N GLU A 114 7.33 30.07 -5.81
CA GLU A 114 6.76 31.42 -5.97
C GLU A 114 7.80 32.57 -5.98
N SER A 115 8.88 32.39 -6.73
CA SER A 115 10.01 33.34 -6.81
C SER A 115 10.85 33.51 -5.53
N SER A 116 10.62 32.68 -4.52
CA SER A 116 11.39 32.63 -3.29
C SER A 116 12.27 31.39 -3.25
N THR A 117 13.52 31.58 -2.83
CA THR A 117 14.42 30.47 -2.53
C THR A 117 14.20 30.00 -1.10
N LEU A 118 13.93 28.70 -0.93
CA LEU A 118 13.82 28.06 0.38
C LEU A 118 14.94 27.03 0.55
N ASP A 119 15.32 26.75 1.80
CA ASP A 119 16.20 25.64 2.13
C ASP A 119 15.43 24.58 2.92
N VAL A 120 15.56 23.33 2.52
CA VAL A 120 14.92 22.18 3.16
C VAL A 120 16.01 21.35 3.81
N ILE A 121 15.98 21.25 5.14
CA ILE A 121 16.76 20.21 5.83
C ILE A 121 15.97 18.91 5.69
N VAL A 122 16.47 18.00 4.88
CA VAL A 122 15.93 16.65 4.73
C VAL A 122 16.59 15.75 5.76
N ILE A 123 15.81 15.22 6.69
CA ILE A 123 16.20 14.23 7.67
C ILE A 123 15.76 12.87 7.15
N HIS A 124 16.71 12.04 6.72
CA HIS A 124 16.40 10.80 6.04
C HIS A 124 15.87 9.74 7.01
N ASN A 125 14.83 9.03 6.57
CA ASN A 125 14.26 7.91 7.29
C ASN A 125 15.32 6.84 7.51
N SER A 126 15.38 6.32 8.73
CA SER A 126 16.37 5.33 9.12
C SER A 126 15.78 4.28 10.04
N GLY A 127 16.13 3.02 9.79
CA GLY A 127 15.90 1.93 10.72
C GLY A 127 16.79 1.98 11.96
N GLN A 128 17.67 2.97 12.11
CA GLN A 128 18.56 3.08 13.28
C GLN A 128 17.98 3.89 14.45
N THR A 129 16.72 4.31 14.35
CA THR A 129 15.95 4.90 15.45
C THR A 129 15.88 3.98 16.67
N PRO A 130 15.68 4.47 17.91
CA PRO A 130 15.67 5.88 18.28
C PRO A 130 17.09 6.47 18.25
N PHE A 131 17.21 7.70 17.75
CA PHE A 131 18.39 8.54 17.91
C PHE A 131 18.26 9.33 19.21
N TYR A 132 19.25 9.24 20.09
CA TYR A 132 19.26 9.96 21.36
C TYR A 132 20.70 10.24 21.81
N LEU A 133 20.85 11.22 22.69
CA LEU A 133 22.15 11.63 23.20
C LEU A 133 22.59 10.76 24.38
N LYS A 134 23.86 10.38 24.40
CA LYS A 134 24.54 9.73 25.53
C LYS A 134 24.95 10.73 26.61
N GLU A 135 25.20 11.98 26.23
CA GLU A 135 25.56 13.08 27.13
C GLU A 135 24.64 14.28 26.91
N ASN A 136 24.46 15.11 27.94
CA ASN A 136 23.66 16.32 27.82
C ASN A 136 24.28 17.27 26.77
N PHE A 137 23.43 17.92 25.98
CA PHE A 137 23.84 19.02 25.11
C PHE A 137 23.00 20.26 25.45
N LYS A 138 23.63 21.25 26.10
CA LYS A 138 22.91 22.42 26.65
C LYS A 138 21.74 21.94 27.54
N ASN A 139 20.50 22.26 27.17
CA ASN A 139 19.28 21.87 27.88
C ASN A 139 18.71 20.51 27.42
N LEU A 140 19.26 19.88 26.37
CA LEU A 140 18.87 18.53 25.97
C LEU A 140 19.51 17.50 26.90
N LYS A 141 18.68 16.67 27.51
CA LYS A 141 19.08 15.63 28.46
C LYS A 141 19.53 14.36 27.75
N ALA A 142 20.56 13.73 28.32
CA ALA A 142 21.03 12.40 27.95
C ALA A 142 19.94 11.35 28.17
N ASN A 143 19.91 10.33 27.31
CA ASN A 143 19.02 9.17 27.33
C ASN A 143 17.52 9.50 27.17
N HIS A 144 17.16 10.77 26.99
CA HIS A 144 15.80 11.14 26.60
C HIS A 144 15.61 10.85 25.11
N ILE A 145 14.47 10.24 24.79
CA ILE A 145 14.04 10.01 23.42
C ILE A 145 13.06 11.13 23.08
N TYR A 146 13.41 11.96 22.11
CA TYR A 146 12.53 13.03 21.61
C TYR A 146 11.91 12.58 20.29
N THR A 147 10.61 12.74 20.15
CA THR A 147 9.83 12.38 18.96
C THR A 147 9.01 13.58 18.49
N ARG A 148 8.69 13.62 17.19
CA ARG A 148 7.61 14.46 16.66
C ARG A 148 6.32 13.64 16.54
N ILE A 149 5.22 14.19 17.05
CA ILE A 149 3.86 13.63 16.93
C ILE A 149 2.99 14.76 16.39
N GLN A 150 2.47 14.61 15.18
CA GLN A 150 1.77 15.69 14.48
C GLN A 150 2.64 16.95 14.45
N ASP A 151 2.16 18.09 14.93
CA ASP A 151 2.89 19.36 14.99
C ASP A 151 3.78 19.51 16.24
N SER A 152 3.78 18.52 17.13
CA SER A 152 4.32 18.66 18.48
C SER A 152 5.58 17.82 18.71
N ASN A 153 6.66 18.49 19.11
CA ASN A 153 7.89 17.85 19.56
C ASN A 153 7.81 17.50 21.06
N THR A 154 8.41 16.38 21.48
CA THR A 154 8.59 16.06 22.90
C THR A 154 9.30 17.24 23.62
N PRO A 155 8.81 17.72 24.78
CA PRO A 155 9.48 18.77 25.53
C PRO A 155 10.93 18.40 25.92
N LYS A 156 11.84 19.38 25.87
CA LYS A 156 13.29 19.18 26.11
C LYS A 156 13.63 18.63 27.52
N ASP A 157 12.73 18.83 28.47
CA ASP A 157 12.84 18.37 29.85
C ASP A 157 12.17 16.99 30.10
N LYS A 158 11.56 16.40 29.06
CA LYS A 158 10.87 15.11 29.12
C LYS A 158 11.42 14.13 28.08
N SER A 159 11.00 12.89 28.19
CA SER A 159 11.18 11.85 27.16
C SER A 159 9.80 11.51 26.59
N ALA A 160 9.77 10.98 25.37
CA ALA A 160 8.57 10.51 24.72
C ALA A 160 7.88 9.41 25.54
N ASP A 161 6.56 9.29 25.36
CA ASP A 161 5.75 8.27 26.00
C ASP A 161 6.20 6.86 25.60
N ILE A 162 5.97 5.90 26.50
CA ILE A 162 6.53 4.54 26.39
C ILE A 162 6.11 3.83 25.10
N ASP A 163 4.89 4.04 24.63
CA ASP A 163 4.38 3.45 23.38
C ASP A 163 5.16 3.95 22.16
N LYS A 164 5.61 5.22 22.17
CA LYS A 164 6.43 5.79 21.08
C LYS A 164 7.84 5.28 21.13
N VAL A 165 8.41 5.16 22.33
CA VAL A 165 9.72 4.55 22.54
C VAL A 165 9.72 3.10 22.05
N GLU A 166 8.71 2.31 22.42
CA GLU A 166 8.53 0.94 21.93
C GLU A 166 8.43 0.87 20.41
N TYR A 167 7.66 1.76 19.78
CA TYR A 167 7.56 1.82 18.32
C TYR A 167 8.93 2.01 17.64
N LEU A 168 9.75 2.94 18.13
CA LEU A 168 11.08 3.19 17.55
C LEU A 168 12.03 1.99 17.74
N TRP A 169 11.92 1.27 18.85
CA TRP A 169 12.67 0.02 19.03
C TRP A 169 12.15 -1.11 18.14
N LYS A 170 10.83 -1.23 17.96
CA LYS A 170 10.25 -2.19 17.00
C LYS A 170 10.71 -1.89 15.57
N LYS A 171 10.80 -0.60 15.21
CA LYS A 171 11.40 -0.12 13.95
C LYS A 171 12.85 -0.57 13.82
N ARG A 172 13.66 -0.34 14.87
CA ARG A 172 15.07 -0.75 14.91
C ARG A 172 15.28 -2.23 14.69
N LEU A 173 14.46 -3.03 15.35
CA LEU A 173 14.56 -4.48 15.35
C LEU A 173 13.90 -5.11 14.11
N GLY A 174 13.29 -4.32 13.22
CA GLY A 174 12.63 -4.83 12.01
C GLY A 174 11.35 -5.63 12.31
N ILE A 175 10.67 -5.32 13.42
CA ILE A 175 9.47 -6.01 13.91
C ILE A 175 8.22 -5.11 13.93
N LEU A 176 8.23 -4.02 13.16
CA LEU A 176 7.02 -3.20 12.96
C LEU A 176 5.91 -3.97 12.25
N GLN A 177 6.29 -4.81 11.29
CA GLN A 177 5.36 -5.60 10.50
C GLN A 177 5.04 -6.90 11.24
N THR A 178 3.75 -7.16 11.38
CA THR A 178 3.20 -8.46 11.77
C THR A 178 3.58 -9.53 10.74
N PRO A 179 3.54 -10.83 11.11
CA PRO A 179 3.81 -11.90 10.16
C PRO A 179 2.94 -11.82 8.90
N ILE A 180 1.66 -11.48 9.00
CA ILE A 180 0.81 -11.40 7.81
C ILE A 180 1.23 -10.25 6.86
N GLU A 181 1.60 -9.07 7.40
CA GLU A 181 2.11 -7.95 6.60
C GLU A 181 3.44 -8.29 5.93
N LYS A 182 4.32 -9.02 6.61
CA LYS A 182 5.56 -9.54 6.01
C LYS A 182 5.27 -10.53 4.89
N PHE A 183 4.27 -11.40 5.06
CA PHE A 183 3.82 -12.33 4.04
C PHE A 183 3.39 -11.60 2.76
N GLU A 184 2.61 -10.52 2.88
CA GLU A 184 2.18 -9.70 1.74
C GLU A 184 3.34 -9.10 0.96
N ILE A 185 4.41 -8.71 1.65
CA ILE A 185 5.64 -8.21 1.03
C ILE A 185 6.34 -9.34 0.29
N TYR A 186 6.49 -10.51 0.93
CA TYR A 186 7.18 -11.65 0.34
C TYR A 186 6.45 -12.21 -0.88
N LEU A 187 5.11 -12.17 -0.94
CA LEU A 187 4.35 -12.55 -2.14
C LEU A 187 4.72 -11.72 -3.37
N LYS A 188 5.20 -10.48 -3.21
CA LYS A 188 5.66 -9.65 -4.34
C LYS A 188 7.03 -10.11 -4.86
N ASP A 189 7.86 -10.70 -4.00
CA ASP A 189 9.15 -11.26 -4.36
C ASP A 189 9.04 -12.71 -4.83
N THR A 190 8.26 -12.89 -5.89
CA THR A 190 7.89 -14.21 -6.44
C THR A 190 9.12 -15.07 -6.64
N LYS A 191 10.20 -14.57 -7.23
CA LYS A 191 11.39 -15.36 -7.60
C LYS A 191 12.09 -16.06 -6.43
N ASN A 192 11.94 -15.59 -5.20
CA ASN A 192 12.60 -16.16 -4.03
C ASN A 192 11.74 -17.17 -3.23
N TRP A 193 10.58 -17.56 -3.74
CA TRP A 193 9.84 -18.71 -3.20
C TRP A 193 10.31 -20.02 -3.83
N ILE A 194 10.60 -21.00 -2.97
CA ILE A 194 11.14 -22.31 -3.32
C ILE A 194 10.09 -23.38 -3.03
N ASN A 195 9.82 -24.25 -4.00
CA ASN A 195 8.97 -25.43 -3.80
C ASN A 195 9.70 -26.43 -2.90
N THR A 196 8.99 -26.97 -1.90
CA THR A 196 9.56 -28.00 -1.02
C THR A 196 9.81 -29.31 -1.78
N SER A 197 8.94 -29.63 -2.73
CA SER A 197 9.04 -30.80 -3.60
C SER A 197 8.22 -30.58 -4.88
N ASP A 198 8.54 -31.29 -5.96
CA ASP A 198 7.73 -31.27 -7.19
C ASP A 198 6.37 -31.98 -7.04
N TYR A 199 6.19 -32.78 -6.00
CA TYR A 199 4.98 -33.57 -5.76
C TYR A 199 4.05 -32.99 -4.69
N ILE A 200 4.51 -31.95 -3.98
CA ILE A 200 3.78 -31.33 -2.89
C ILE A 200 3.56 -29.86 -3.25
N MET A 201 2.31 -29.43 -3.19
CA MET A 201 1.89 -28.03 -3.37
C MET A 201 2.23 -27.19 -2.12
N GLU A 202 3.51 -27.22 -1.74
CA GLU A 202 4.08 -26.48 -0.61
C GLU A 202 5.33 -25.74 -1.06
N MET A 203 5.43 -24.48 -0.62
CA MET A 203 6.57 -23.63 -0.87
C MET A 203 6.90 -22.77 0.34
N TYR A 204 8.16 -22.35 0.42
CA TYR A 204 8.65 -21.46 1.47
C TYR A 204 9.44 -20.29 0.88
N TYR A 205 9.49 -19.19 1.62
CA TYR A 205 10.27 -18.03 1.21
C TYR A 205 11.76 -18.22 1.56
N LYS A 206 12.65 -18.15 0.57
CA LYS A 206 14.09 -18.49 0.69
C LYS A 206 14.80 -17.81 1.86
N PHE A 207 14.51 -16.55 2.12
CA PHE A 207 15.18 -15.76 3.16
C PHE A 207 14.56 -15.94 4.55
N PHE A 208 13.29 -16.36 4.62
CA PHE A 208 12.57 -16.61 5.87
C PHE A 208 11.72 -17.89 5.70
N PRO A 209 12.36 -19.08 5.76
CA PRO A 209 11.70 -20.36 5.44
C PRO A 209 10.53 -20.71 6.37
N GLU A 210 10.42 -20.05 7.51
CA GLU A 210 9.26 -20.16 8.40
C GLU A 210 7.97 -19.61 7.79
N TYR A 211 8.06 -18.77 6.76
CA TYR A 211 6.92 -18.34 5.94
C TYR A 211 6.67 -19.39 4.86
N ARG A 212 5.54 -20.09 4.97
CA ARG A 212 5.17 -21.19 4.08
C ARG A 212 3.80 -20.97 3.49
N LEU A 213 3.65 -21.28 2.22
CA LEU A 213 2.38 -21.30 1.50
C LEU A 213 2.12 -22.76 1.11
N ILE A 214 0.97 -23.28 1.54
CA ILE A 214 0.54 -24.64 1.26
C ILE A 214 -0.81 -24.55 0.56
N TYR A 215 -1.00 -25.30 -0.51
CA TYR A 215 -2.31 -25.47 -1.12
C TYR A 215 -2.57 -26.93 -1.42
N ASP A 216 -3.82 -27.35 -1.36
CA ASP A 216 -4.22 -28.73 -1.65
C ASP A 216 -5.62 -28.74 -2.26
N PHE A 217 -6.00 -29.81 -2.94
CA PHE A 217 -7.35 -29.96 -3.48
C PHE A 217 -8.39 -30.10 -2.37
N ASP A 218 -9.45 -29.30 -2.46
CA ASP A 218 -10.60 -29.39 -1.55
C ASP A 218 -11.67 -30.29 -2.18
N GLU A 219 -11.60 -31.58 -1.85
CA GLU A 219 -12.57 -32.58 -2.32
C GLU A 219 -13.96 -32.42 -1.67
N SER A 220 -14.18 -31.48 -0.75
CA SER A 220 -15.50 -31.25 -0.15
C SER A 220 -16.37 -30.29 -0.97
N ARG A 221 -15.77 -29.57 -1.93
CA ARG A 221 -16.43 -28.53 -2.72
C ARG A 221 -16.53 -28.92 -4.19
N HIS A 222 -17.76 -28.91 -4.70
CA HIS A 222 -18.06 -29.27 -6.10
C HIS A 222 -19.11 -28.36 -6.75
N GLY A 223 -19.53 -27.30 -6.06
CA GLY A 223 -20.58 -26.40 -6.54
C GLY A 223 -20.10 -25.62 -7.76
N TYR A 224 -20.99 -25.38 -8.71
CA TYR A 224 -20.72 -24.41 -9.77
C TYR A 224 -20.89 -22.98 -9.24
N GLU A 225 -20.05 -22.10 -9.78
CA GLU A 225 -20.15 -20.64 -9.68
C GLU A 225 -20.07 -20.07 -11.10
N TYR A 226 -20.72 -18.94 -11.36
CA TYR A 226 -20.90 -18.45 -12.74
C TYR A 226 -19.59 -18.20 -13.50
N TYR A 227 -18.49 -17.85 -12.81
CA TYR A 227 -17.18 -17.61 -13.42
C TYR A 227 -16.56 -18.87 -14.05
N HIS A 228 -16.98 -20.07 -13.65
CA HIS A 228 -16.50 -21.31 -14.27
C HIS A 228 -16.91 -21.40 -15.74
N PHE A 229 -18.06 -20.85 -16.11
CA PHE A 229 -18.56 -20.92 -17.50
C PHE A 229 -17.79 -20.01 -18.47
N PHE A 230 -16.94 -19.11 -17.97
CA PHE A 230 -16.03 -18.32 -18.80
C PHE A 230 -14.75 -19.09 -19.19
N GLN A 231 -14.52 -20.25 -18.58
CA GLN A 231 -13.40 -21.13 -18.91
C GLN A 231 -13.79 -22.12 -20.01
N SER A 232 -12.80 -22.64 -20.74
CA SER A 232 -13.05 -23.66 -21.77
C SER A 232 -13.48 -24.97 -21.10
N ASP A 233 -12.78 -25.37 -20.04
CA ASP A 233 -13.23 -26.39 -19.10
C ASP A 233 -13.87 -25.71 -17.88
N SER A 234 -15.20 -25.81 -17.80
CA SER A 234 -16.00 -25.23 -16.73
C SER A 234 -16.17 -26.15 -15.51
N THR A 235 -15.49 -27.29 -15.46
CA THR A 235 -15.60 -28.23 -14.34
C THR A 235 -15.05 -27.59 -13.06
N PRO A 236 -15.85 -27.48 -11.98
CA PRO A 236 -15.40 -26.84 -10.75
C PRO A 236 -14.37 -27.71 -10.05
N ARG A 237 -13.22 -27.12 -9.73
CA ARG A 237 -12.20 -27.71 -8.86
C ARG A 237 -11.74 -26.67 -7.87
N TYR A 238 -11.83 -27.02 -6.60
CA TYR A 238 -11.47 -26.13 -5.50
C TYR A 238 -10.16 -26.56 -4.86
N LEU A 239 -9.47 -25.56 -4.31
CA LEU A 239 -8.27 -25.72 -3.51
C LEU A 239 -8.52 -25.16 -2.12
N LYS A 240 -7.69 -25.52 -1.16
CA LYS A 240 -7.52 -24.81 0.11
C LYS A 240 -6.12 -24.22 0.13
N ILE A 241 -6.01 -22.89 0.16
CA ILE A 241 -4.71 -22.19 0.23
C ILE A 241 -4.49 -21.73 1.67
N GLN A 242 -3.33 -22.00 2.23
CA GLN A 242 -3.01 -21.74 3.63
C GLN A 242 -1.65 -21.03 3.74
N LEU A 243 -1.63 -19.96 4.53
CA LEU A 243 -0.43 -19.15 4.80
C LEU A 243 0.03 -19.43 6.23
N TYR A 244 1.24 -19.95 6.39
CA TYR A 244 1.82 -20.30 7.69
C TYR A 244 3.00 -19.41 8.05
N TYR A 245 3.11 -19.10 9.33
CA TYR A 245 4.34 -18.61 9.96
C TYR A 245 4.74 -19.58 11.06
N HIS A 246 5.89 -20.23 10.88
CA HIS A 246 6.25 -21.45 11.60
C HIS A 246 5.13 -22.51 11.49
N GLN A 247 4.48 -22.83 12.61
CA GLN A 247 3.37 -23.77 12.71
C GLN A 247 2.01 -23.07 12.83
N THR A 248 2.00 -21.74 12.92
CA THR A 248 0.79 -20.95 13.08
C THR A 248 0.17 -20.68 11.72
N LEU A 249 -1.08 -21.11 11.53
CA LEU A 249 -1.89 -20.71 10.38
C LEU A 249 -2.27 -19.23 10.54
N LEU A 250 -1.73 -18.37 9.68
CA LEU A 250 -2.02 -16.93 9.69
C LEU A 250 -3.34 -16.61 8.98
N ALA A 251 -3.58 -17.27 7.84
CA ALA A 251 -4.78 -17.11 7.04
C ALA A 251 -5.00 -18.35 6.16
N ASP A 252 -6.26 -18.65 5.85
CA ASP A 252 -6.62 -19.59 4.81
C ASP A 252 -7.68 -19.02 3.86
N PHE A 253 -7.64 -19.51 2.62
CA PHE A 253 -8.50 -19.09 1.54
C PHE A 253 -9.03 -20.30 0.79
N VAL A 254 -10.27 -20.21 0.33
CA VAL A 254 -10.73 -21.10 -0.73
C VAL A 254 -9.96 -20.70 -1.99
N GLY A 255 -9.35 -21.66 -2.67
CA GLY A 255 -8.74 -21.50 -3.98
C GLY A 255 -9.55 -22.20 -5.06
N LEU A 256 -9.18 -21.93 -6.30
CA LEU A 256 -9.80 -22.39 -7.52
C LEU A 256 -8.70 -22.99 -8.41
N SER A 257 -8.98 -24.15 -8.99
CA SER A 257 -8.19 -24.76 -10.07
C SER A 257 -9.02 -24.61 -11.34
N LEU A 258 -8.74 -23.56 -12.10
CA LEU A 258 -9.53 -23.13 -13.26
C LEU A 258 -9.08 -23.81 -14.55
N ASP A 259 -10.02 -23.92 -15.49
CA ASP A 259 -9.80 -24.38 -16.87
C ASP A 259 -9.06 -25.73 -16.95
N GLY A 260 -9.55 -26.71 -16.19
CA GLY A 260 -8.96 -28.05 -16.13
C GLY A 260 -7.61 -28.12 -15.40
N GLY A 261 -7.27 -27.10 -14.61
CA GLY A 261 -6.02 -27.01 -13.86
C GLY A 261 -4.93 -26.17 -14.51
N ARG A 262 -5.28 -25.35 -15.51
CA ARG A 262 -4.34 -24.42 -16.17
C ARG A 262 -3.97 -23.21 -15.32
N TYR A 263 -4.82 -22.85 -14.35
CA TYR A 263 -4.57 -21.69 -13.51
C TYR A 263 -5.11 -21.87 -12.09
N ALA A 264 -4.25 -21.69 -11.10
CA ALA A 264 -4.65 -21.60 -9.70
C ALA A 264 -4.91 -20.14 -9.30
N ALA A 265 -6.05 -19.89 -8.66
CA ALA A 265 -6.44 -18.56 -8.18
C ALA A 265 -7.09 -18.64 -6.80
N PRO A 266 -6.94 -17.63 -5.92
CA PRO A 266 -7.79 -17.53 -4.75
C PRO A 266 -9.23 -17.23 -5.19
N CYS A 267 -10.20 -17.77 -4.45
CA CYS A 267 -11.62 -17.50 -4.67
C CYS A 267 -11.88 -16.02 -4.41
N PRO A 268 -12.59 -15.33 -5.33
CA PRO A 268 -12.88 -13.91 -5.20
C PRO A 268 -13.92 -13.67 -4.10
N GLU A 269 -13.92 -12.45 -3.55
CA GLU A 269 -14.94 -12.04 -2.58
C GLU A 269 -16.30 -11.87 -3.27
N THR A 270 -17.38 -11.88 -2.48
CA THR A 270 -18.75 -11.73 -2.99
C THR A 270 -19.38 -10.46 -2.45
N ASP A 271 -20.00 -9.68 -3.32
CA ASP A 271 -20.83 -8.53 -2.95
C ASP A 271 -22.05 -8.45 -3.87
N GLY A 272 -22.98 -7.55 -3.57
CA GLY A 272 -24.17 -7.38 -4.38
C GLY A 272 -24.87 -6.04 -4.23
N ILE A 273 -25.86 -5.85 -5.11
CA ILE A 273 -26.71 -4.67 -5.20
C ILE A 273 -28.12 -5.06 -4.80
N ALA A 274 -28.68 -4.35 -3.83
CA ALA A 274 -30.12 -4.33 -3.56
C ALA A 274 -30.69 -2.98 -4.00
N PHE A 275 -31.66 -2.99 -4.90
CA PHE A 275 -32.39 -1.81 -5.38
C PHE A 275 -33.51 -1.40 -4.43
N ASN A 276 -34.12 -2.37 -3.75
CA ASN A 276 -35.16 -2.15 -2.75
C ASN A 276 -34.62 -2.36 -1.34
N ALA A 277 -35.37 -1.96 -0.31
CA ALA A 277 -35.02 -2.14 1.11
C ALA A 277 -35.14 -3.60 1.60
N ASN A 278 -34.91 -4.57 0.72
CA ASN A 278 -34.93 -5.99 1.03
C ASN A 278 -33.54 -6.46 1.48
N ARG A 279 -33.49 -7.50 2.32
CA ARG A 279 -32.23 -8.12 2.78
C ARG A 279 -31.53 -9.00 1.73
N ARG A 280 -32.12 -9.18 0.54
CA ARG A 280 -31.54 -9.99 -0.55
C ARG A 280 -30.99 -9.07 -1.64
N TRP A 281 -29.84 -9.45 -2.19
CA TRP A 281 -29.28 -8.79 -3.37
C TRP A 281 -30.08 -9.17 -4.62
N ASP A 282 -30.40 -8.16 -5.44
CA ASP A 282 -31.00 -8.32 -6.75
C ASP A 282 -29.94 -8.72 -7.80
N ILE A 283 -28.69 -8.28 -7.58
CA ILE A 283 -27.53 -8.64 -8.40
C ILE A 283 -26.41 -9.03 -7.44
N THR A 284 -25.80 -10.18 -7.67
CA THR A 284 -24.59 -10.63 -6.97
C THR A 284 -23.42 -10.61 -7.95
N PHE A 285 -22.24 -10.20 -7.49
CA PHE A 285 -21.02 -10.24 -8.28
C PHE A 285 -19.84 -10.65 -7.41
N LYS A 286 -18.84 -11.27 -8.06
CA LYS A 286 -17.55 -11.56 -7.46
C LYS A 286 -16.56 -10.42 -7.72
N TYR A 287 -15.66 -10.18 -6.79
CA TYR A 287 -14.67 -9.11 -6.92
C TYR A 287 -13.35 -9.38 -6.20
N MET A 288 -12.33 -8.59 -6.56
CA MET A 288 -11.09 -8.44 -5.80
C MET A 288 -10.69 -6.96 -5.74
N GLU A 289 -10.09 -6.52 -4.63
CA GLU A 289 -9.49 -5.20 -4.47
C GLU A 289 -7.96 -5.32 -4.59
N LYS A 290 -7.31 -4.44 -5.37
CA LYS A 290 -5.87 -4.57 -5.70
C LYS A 290 -4.94 -4.54 -4.50
N ASP A 291 -5.34 -3.85 -3.43
CA ASP A 291 -4.60 -3.74 -2.17
C ASP A 291 -4.83 -4.93 -1.21
N SER A 292 -5.84 -5.76 -1.48
CA SER A 292 -6.16 -6.93 -0.65
C SER A 292 -5.11 -8.05 -0.74
N LEU A 293 -5.00 -8.83 0.34
CA LEU A 293 -4.18 -10.04 0.36
C LEU A 293 -4.61 -11.07 -0.70
N ILE A 294 -5.91 -11.21 -0.95
CA ILE A 294 -6.46 -12.11 -1.99
C ILE A 294 -5.92 -11.72 -3.37
N PHE A 295 -5.90 -10.44 -3.72
CA PHE A 295 -5.37 -10.00 -5.01
C PHE A 295 -3.85 -10.20 -5.10
N LYS A 296 -3.10 -9.88 -4.04
CA LYS A 296 -1.65 -10.13 -3.98
C LYS A 296 -1.31 -11.62 -4.14
N LEU A 297 -2.12 -12.49 -3.54
CA LEU A 297 -2.01 -13.94 -3.70
C LEU A 297 -2.35 -14.39 -5.13
N ASN A 298 -3.36 -13.77 -5.77
CA ASN A 298 -3.68 -14.03 -7.18
C ASN A 298 -2.50 -13.69 -8.11
N GLU A 299 -1.89 -12.51 -7.94
CA GLU A 299 -0.71 -12.07 -8.70
C GLU A 299 0.47 -13.02 -8.47
N PHE A 300 0.70 -13.43 -7.22
CA PHE A 300 1.74 -14.37 -6.86
C PHE A 300 1.60 -15.70 -7.60
N LEU A 301 0.44 -16.36 -7.50
CA LEU A 301 0.19 -17.65 -8.16
C LEU A 301 0.33 -17.54 -9.68
N TYR A 302 -0.18 -16.45 -10.26
CA TYR A 302 -0.06 -16.20 -11.69
C TYR A 302 1.39 -16.06 -12.15
N CYS A 303 2.20 -15.30 -11.42
CA CYS A 303 3.60 -15.10 -11.76
C CYS A 303 4.44 -16.37 -11.55
N LYS A 304 4.03 -17.23 -10.60
CA LYS A 304 4.73 -18.47 -10.29
C LYS A 304 4.48 -19.58 -11.30
N GLU A 305 3.24 -19.73 -11.73
CA GLU A 305 2.81 -20.77 -12.66
C GLU A 305 2.59 -20.19 -14.07
N TYR A 306 3.31 -19.13 -14.43
CA TYR A 306 3.09 -18.43 -15.69
C TYR A 306 3.30 -19.35 -16.89
N THR A 307 2.24 -19.51 -17.67
CA THR A 307 2.20 -20.15 -18.99
C THR A 307 1.22 -19.39 -19.88
N ASP A 308 1.26 -19.60 -21.20
CA ASP A 308 0.29 -18.98 -22.11
C ASP A 308 -1.15 -19.43 -21.81
N ASP A 309 -1.33 -20.69 -21.43
CA ASP A 309 -2.62 -21.25 -21.00
C ASP A 309 -3.10 -20.59 -19.69
N ALA A 310 -2.22 -20.43 -18.70
CA ALA A 310 -2.55 -19.72 -17.46
C ALA A 310 -2.95 -18.27 -17.71
N ARG A 311 -2.29 -17.57 -18.64
CA ARG A 311 -2.64 -16.20 -19.05
C ARG A 311 -4.06 -16.13 -19.61
N ILE A 312 -4.42 -17.05 -20.50
CA ILE A 312 -5.77 -17.08 -21.10
C ILE A 312 -6.82 -17.36 -20.02
N SER A 313 -6.61 -18.40 -19.21
CA SER A 313 -7.55 -18.75 -18.14
C SER A 313 -7.74 -17.62 -17.12
N ARG A 314 -6.64 -16.94 -16.75
CA ARG A 314 -6.69 -15.76 -15.87
C ARG A 314 -7.44 -14.60 -16.49
N ASN A 315 -7.20 -14.29 -17.76
CA ASN A 315 -7.90 -13.21 -18.44
C ASN A 315 -9.41 -13.47 -18.46
N ASN A 316 -9.84 -14.68 -18.82
CA ASN A 316 -11.24 -15.07 -18.80
C ASN A 316 -11.83 -14.97 -17.38
N PHE A 317 -11.06 -15.38 -16.37
CA PHE A 317 -11.46 -15.24 -14.97
C PHE A 317 -11.64 -13.77 -14.57
N PHE A 318 -10.72 -12.89 -14.97
CA PHE A 318 -10.79 -11.45 -14.69
C PHE A 318 -11.91 -10.75 -15.46
N GLU A 319 -12.28 -11.22 -16.65
CA GLU A 319 -13.48 -10.75 -17.36
C GLU A 319 -14.77 -11.18 -16.63
N SER A 320 -14.71 -12.25 -15.84
CA SER A 320 -15.83 -12.76 -15.04
C SER A 320 -15.91 -12.22 -13.60
N ILE A 321 -15.02 -11.31 -13.18
CA ILE A 321 -15.07 -10.71 -11.83
C ILE A 321 -14.71 -9.23 -11.87
N LEU A 322 -15.18 -8.44 -10.90
CA LEU A 322 -14.82 -7.02 -10.84
C LEU A 322 -13.50 -6.82 -10.09
N ILE A 323 -12.53 -6.17 -10.72
CA ILE A 323 -11.26 -5.79 -10.08
C ILE A 323 -11.29 -4.30 -9.75
N PHE A 324 -11.21 -3.96 -8.47
CA PHE A 324 -11.21 -2.59 -7.96
C PHE A 324 -9.81 -2.13 -7.53
N ASN A 325 -9.49 -0.86 -7.73
CA ASN A 325 -8.28 -0.21 -7.23
C ASN A 325 -8.30 -0.09 -5.70
N SER A 326 -9.48 0.08 -5.10
CA SER A 326 -9.66 0.17 -3.66
C SER A 326 -11.09 -0.19 -3.23
N LYS A 327 -11.26 -0.42 -1.93
CA LYS A 327 -12.59 -0.54 -1.31
C LYS A 327 -13.48 0.67 -1.56
N GLU A 328 -12.91 1.87 -1.57
CA GLU A 328 -13.66 3.10 -1.82
C GLU A 328 -14.22 3.13 -3.25
N GLU A 329 -13.40 2.78 -4.25
CA GLU A 329 -13.84 2.66 -5.64
C GLU A 329 -15.04 1.71 -5.75
N ARG A 330 -14.95 0.53 -5.13
CA ARG A 330 -16.06 -0.43 -5.11
C ARG A 330 -17.33 0.16 -4.52
N LEU A 331 -17.24 0.81 -3.36
CA LEU A 331 -18.41 1.39 -2.70
C LEU A 331 -19.04 2.52 -3.52
N ASN A 332 -18.22 3.36 -4.15
CA ASN A 332 -18.67 4.42 -5.06
C ASN A 332 -19.33 3.83 -6.31
N PHE A 333 -18.70 2.83 -6.92
CA PHE A 333 -19.22 2.11 -8.08
C PHE A 333 -20.58 1.45 -7.79
N LYS A 334 -20.79 0.88 -6.59
CA LYS A 334 -22.12 0.36 -6.20
C LYS A 334 -23.21 1.43 -6.22
N ARG A 335 -22.91 2.67 -5.80
CA ARG A 335 -23.86 3.78 -5.88
C ARG A 335 -24.13 4.17 -7.33
N PHE A 336 -23.10 4.14 -8.18
CA PHE A 336 -23.23 4.34 -9.62
C PHE A 336 -24.14 3.28 -10.26
N ILE A 337 -23.98 1.99 -9.94
CA ILE A 337 -24.85 0.92 -10.44
C ILE A 337 -26.31 1.16 -10.06
N LYS A 338 -26.58 1.50 -8.79
CA LYS A 338 -27.96 1.73 -8.32
C LYS A 338 -28.71 2.80 -9.12
N ARG A 339 -28.01 3.83 -9.59
CA ARG A 339 -28.59 4.93 -10.38
C ARG A 339 -28.76 4.57 -11.85
N ASN A 340 -27.85 3.76 -12.40
CA ASN A 340 -27.72 3.58 -13.84
C ASN A 340 -28.15 2.20 -14.36
N TRP A 341 -28.34 1.20 -13.48
CA TRP A 341 -28.54 -0.20 -13.87
C TRP A 341 -29.60 -0.42 -14.96
N LYS A 342 -30.82 0.12 -14.78
CA LYS A 342 -31.92 -0.07 -15.75
C LYS A 342 -31.56 0.45 -17.14
N LYS A 343 -30.86 1.59 -17.20
CA LYS A 343 -30.40 2.20 -18.45
C LYS A 343 -29.29 1.37 -19.08
N CYS A 344 -28.24 1.08 -18.32
CA CYS A 344 -27.07 0.33 -18.79
C CYS A 344 -27.42 -1.10 -19.20
N ARG A 345 -28.27 -1.81 -18.45
CA ARG A 345 -28.75 -3.15 -18.82
C ARG A 345 -29.44 -3.17 -20.18
N LYS A 346 -30.31 -2.19 -20.45
CA LYS A 346 -30.96 -2.07 -21.77
C LYS A 346 -29.94 -1.73 -22.86
N TYR A 347 -29.05 -0.79 -22.58
CA TYR A 347 -28.04 -0.31 -23.53
C TYR A 347 -27.06 -1.42 -23.94
N TYR A 348 -26.49 -2.14 -22.98
CA TYR A 348 -25.47 -3.17 -23.23
C TYR A 348 -26.05 -4.55 -23.60
N SER A 349 -27.37 -4.77 -23.48
CA SER A 349 -27.98 -6.09 -23.69
C SER A 349 -27.65 -6.77 -25.02
N SER A 350 -27.50 -6.01 -26.11
CA SER A 350 -27.12 -6.55 -27.43
C SER A 350 -25.61 -6.72 -27.55
N GLU A 351 -24.82 -5.82 -26.95
CA GLU A 351 -23.36 -5.87 -26.98
C GLU A 351 -22.80 -7.09 -26.25
N ILE A 352 -23.48 -7.54 -25.19
CA ILE A 352 -23.00 -8.66 -24.38
C ILE A 352 -23.30 -10.04 -24.98
N GLN A 353 -24.19 -10.15 -25.98
CA GLN A 353 -24.66 -11.47 -26.46
C GLN A 353 -23.56 -12.33 -27.06
N SER A 354 -22.51 -11.72 -27.62
CA SER A 354 -21.36 -12.43 -28.19
C SER A 354 -20.30 -12.81 -27.16
N ILE A 355 -20.35 -12.26 -25.94
CA ILE A 355 -19.36 -12.49 -24.89
C ILE A 355 -19.89 -13.34 -23.73
N VAL A 356 -21.22 -13.36 -23.51
CA VAL A 356 -21.82 -14.17 -22.46
C VAL A 356 -21.64 -15.66 -22.81
N PRO A 357 -21.05 -16.47 -21.91
CA PRO A 357 -20.79 -17.87 -22.20
C PRO A 357 -22.09 -18.69 -22.28
N THR A 358 -22.00 -19.80 -23.02
CA THR A 358 -23.09 -20.78 -23.04
C THR A 358 -23.07 -21.59 -21.74
N VAL A 359 -24.14 -21.48 -20.94
CA VAL A 359 -24.29 -22.27 -19.72
C VAL A 359 -24.98 -23.61 -20.05
N PRO A 360 -24.34 -24.76 -19.80
CA PRO A 360 -24.95 -26.06 -20.03
C PRO A 360 -26.12 -26.31 -19.07
N LYS A 361 -27.02 -27.22 -19.45
CA LYS A 361 -28.08 -27.67 -18.54
C LYS A 361 -27.46 -28.52 -17.43
N LEU A 362 -27.35 -27.95 -16.23
CA LEU A 362 -26.85 -28.64 -15.05
C LEU A 362 -27.88 -29.61 -14.49
N GLY A 363 -27.41 -30.64 -13.77
CA GLY A 363 -28.24 -31.66 -13.13
C GLY A 363 -29.09 -31.13 -11.96
N ASN A 364 -29.75 -32.06 -11.26
CA ASN A 364 -30.64 -31.76 -10.14
C ASN A 364 -29.90 -30.96 -9.04
N GLY A 365 -30.49 -29.84 -8.61
CA GLY A 365 -29.93 -28.96 -7.55
C GLY A 365 -29.71 -27.51 -8.00
N TYR A 366 -29.65 -27.24 -9.31
CA TYR A 366 -29.46 -25.89 -9.85
C TYR A 366 -30.76 -25.29 -10.41
N THR A 367 -30.97 -24.00 -10.19
CA THR A 367 -32.10 -23.28 -10.78
C THR A 367 -31.80 -23.00 -12.25
N TYR A 368 -32.66 -23.48 -13.15
CA TYR A 368 -32.50 -23.29 -14.58
C TYR A 368 -32.46 -21.79 -14.94
N GLY A 369 -31.43 -21.39 -15.69
CA GLY A 369 -31.25 -20.01 -16.15
C GLY A 369 -30.60 -19.05 -15.14
N ALA A 370 -30.39 -19.45 -13.87
CA ALA A 370 -29.81 -18.57 -12.86
C ALA A 370 -28.37 -18.14 -13.21
N PHE A 371 -27.48 -19.09 -13.51
CA PHE A 371 -26.11 -18.79 -13.92
C PHE A 371 -26.04 -17.98 -15.21
N LYS A 372 -26.98 -18.19 -16.14
CA LYS A 372 -27.05 -17.38 -17.36
C LYS A 372 -27.31 -15.91 -17.01
N GLN A 373 -28.23 -15.65 -16.08
CA GLN A 373 -28.50 -14.29 -15.60
C GLN A 373 -27.27 -13.69 -14.90
N GLU A 374 -26.56 -14.47 -14.07
CA GLU A 374 -25.34 -14.01 -13.39
C GLU A 374 -24.21 -13.68 -14.39
N CYS A 375 -24.02 -14.52 -15.41
CA CYS A 375 -23.09 -14.26 -16.51
C CYS A 375 -23.45 -12.99 -17.30
N GLU A 376 -24.73 -12.78 -17.61
CA GLU A 376 -25.20 -11.54 -18.26
C GLU A 376 -24.94 -10.32 -17.37
N ASP A 377 -25.25 -10.42 -16.08
CA ASP A 377 -25.12 -9.32 -15.14
C ASP A 377 -23.65 -8.91 -14.98
N ILE A 378 -22.72 -9.85 -14.83
CA ILE A 378 -21.30 -9.52 -14.71
C ILE A 378 -20.74 -8.88 -15.99
N CYS A 379 -21.13 -9.35 -17.17
CA CYS A 379 -20.72 -8.73 -18.44
C CYS A 379 -21.19 -7.27 -18.54
N ILE A 380 -22.40 -6.96 -18.06
CA ILE A 380 -22.89 -5.57 -17.98
C ILE A 380 -22.08 -4.78 -16.96
N LEU A 381 -21.82 -5.35 -15.78
CA LEU A 381 -21.07 -4.68 -14.72
C LEU A 381 -19.63 -4.34 -15.16
N GLN A 382 -18.96 -5.18 -15.95
CA GLN A 382 -17.65 -4.88 -16.53
C GLN A 382 -17.67 -3.63 -17.43
N LYS A 383 -18.70 -3.53 -18.30
CA LYS A 383 -18.90 -2.36 -19.15
C LYS A 383 -19.17 -1.12 -18.32
N MET A 384 -20.03 -1.23 -17.31
CA MET A 384 -20.34 -0.13 -16.38
C MET A 384 -19.11 0.32 -15.59
N LEU A 385 -18.24 -0.59 -15.15
CA LEU A 385 -17.01 -0.24 -14.42
C LEU A 385 -16.04 0.50 -15.33
N SER A 386 -15.95 0.08 -16.59
CA SER A 386 -15.15 0.78 -17.60
C SER A 386 -15.70 2.19 -17.89
N GLU A 387 -17.02 2.36 -17.94
CA GLU A 387 -17.67 3.68 -18.09
C GLU A 387 -17.44 4.56 -16.87
N TYR A 388 -17.63 4.02 -15.66
CA TYR A 388 -17.42 4.71 -14.39
C TYR A 388 -16.01 5.32 -14.30
N ARG A 389 -14.98 4.54 -14.64
CA ARG A 389 -13.58 4.99 -14.63
C ARG A 389 -13.24 6.05 -15.68
N ARG A 390 -14.07 6.24 -16.71
CA ARG A 390 -13.89 7.30 -17.73
C ARG A 390 -14.55 8.62 -17.35
N ILE A 391 -15.39 8.63 -16.31
CA ILE A 391 -16.11 9.82 -15.84
C ILE A 391 -15.37 10.46 -14.67
N ASP A 392 -14.71 9.64 -13.83
CA ASP A 392 -13.99 10.08 -12.62
C ASP A 392 -12.48 10.36 -12.86
N TYR A 393 -12.01 10.30 -14.12
CA TYR A 393 -10.70 10.76 -14.62
C TYR A 393 -10.91 11.55 -15.91
#